data_AF-A0A9P6R8V8-F1
#
_entry.id   AF-A0A9P6R8V8-F1
#
_cell.length_a   1.000
_cell.length_b   1.000
_cell.length_c   1.000
_cell.angle_alpha   90.00
_cell.angle_beta   90.00
_cell.angle_gamma   90.00
#
_symmetry.space_group_name_H-M   'P 1'
#
loop_
_entity.id
_entity.type
_entity.pdbx_description
1 polymer ?
#
loop_
_entity_poly.entity_id
_entity_poly.type
_entity_poly.pdbx_seq_one_letter_code
_entity_poly.pdbx_strand_id
1 'polypeptide(L)'
;MPYHDNIFGGLPPMQCQRCEENFPPHGLMRPLPVPVRRGGEIHGDFLCLECRRREFDIHKEPYPGFETVIVPRITEQESESQYCLKGYNLTNIPCIVVNSVPTVGEVYPIKLYEEKHVVDLARWVYGGEIGIENARTFQSMISGRVIMPPVHGVRERRNLIRQVFADRGLFADLDLVFVKEFVEYNQGNLKKIVHLYAD
;
A
#
# COMPACT_ATOMS: atom_id res chain seq x y z
N MET A 1 11.28 -2.35 30.31
CA MET A 1 11.39 -0.91 29.99
C MET A 1 9.99 -0.43 29.67
N PRO A 2 9.37 0.42 30.50
CA PRO A 2 8.00 0.85 30.27
C PRO A 2 7.99 1.85 29.11
N TYR A 3 7.09 1.61 28.16
CA TYR A 3 6.76 2.55 27.10
C TYR A 3 6.29 3.85 27.76
N HIS A 4 6.89 4.97 27.38
CA HIS A 4 6.42 6.28 27.80
C HIS A 4 4.98 6.49 27.33
N ASP A 5 4.08 6.52 28.30
CA ASP A 5 2.72 7.02 28.19
C ASP A 5 2.71 8.47 27.68
N ASN A 6 1.79 8.77 26.77
CA ASN A 6 1.23 10.11 26.48
C ASN A 6 2.20 11.23 26.02
N ILE A 7 2.52 11.28 24.72
CA ILE A 7 2.97 12.53 24.06
C ILE A 7 1.80 13.31 23.41
N PHE A 8 0.62 12.69 23.24
CA PHE A 8 -0.52 13.29 22.52
C PHE A 8 -1.84 13.25 23.31
N GLY A 9 -1.81 13.60 24.60
CA GLY A 9 -2.99 13.63 25.49
C GLY A 9 -3.94 14.83 25.28
N GLY A 10 -4.04 15.39 24.07
CA GLY A 10 -4.91 16.51 23.74
C GLY A 10 -5.70 16.26 22.45
N LEU A 11 -6.86 16.89 22.30
CA LEU A 11 -7.57 16.87 21.02
C LEU A 11 -6.63 17.39 19.92
N PRO A 12 -6.54 16.71 18.76
CA PRO A 12 -5.67 17.17 17.68
C PRO A 12 -6.06 18.60 17.29
N PRO A 13 -5.08 19.48 17.05
CA PRO A 13 -5.36 20.87 16.73
C PRO A 13 -6.22 20.91 15.46
N MET A 14 -7.21 21.81 15.44
CA MET A 14 -7.97 22.12 14.22
C MET A 14 -7.15 22.95 13.25
N GLN A 15 -5.94 23.39 13.64
CA GLN A 15 -5.09 24.27 12.85
C GLN A 15 -3.79 23.56 12.47
N CYS A 16 -3.35 23.76 11.24
CA CYS A 16 -2.04 23.29 10.79
C CYS A 16 -0.93 24.09 11.47
N GLN A 17 0.06 23.41 12.07
CA GLN A 17 1.18 24.07 12.76
C GLN A 17 2.22 24.72 11.81
N ARG A 18 2.01 24.63 10.49
CA ARG A 18 2.92 25.19 9.47
C ARG A 18 2.29 26.29 8.62
N CYS A 19 1.06 26.09 8.13
CA CYS A 19 0.37 27.10 7.33
C CYS A 19 -0.73 27.84 8.10
N GLU A 20 -0.99 27.47 9.36
CA GLU A 20 -1.99 28.12 10.22
C GLU A 20 -3.43 28.08 9.69
N GLU A 21 -3.70 27.36 8.60
CA GLU A 21 -5.05 27.16 8.09
C GLU A 21 -5.85 26.23 9.02
N ASN A 22 -7.15 26.51 9.13
CA ASN A 22 -8.10 25.73 9.90
C ASN A 22 -8.66 24.57 9.05
N PHE A 23 -8.71 23.38 9.65
CA PHE A 23 -9.15 22.15 9.04
C PHE A 23 -10.10 21.40 9.96
N PRO A 24 -10.98 20.55 9.39
CA PRO A 24 -11.86 19.72 10.20
C PRO A 24 -11.05 18.75 11.08
N PRO A 25 -11.57 18.39 12.27
CA PRO A 25 -10.91 17.44 13.18
C PRO A 25 -10.91 15.98 12.64
N HIS A 26 -11.73 15.71 11.61
CA HIS A 26 -11.91 14.40 11.00
C HIS A 26 -11.77 14.48 9.47
N GLY A 27 -11.50 13.33 8.84
CA GLY A 27 -11.38 13.21 7.38
C GLY A 27 -9.95 13.30 6.87
N LEU A 28 -9.79 13.35 5.55
CA LEU A 28 -8.49 13.30 4.87
C LEU A 28 -7.65 14.57 5.07
N MET A 29 -8.31 15.72 5.22
CA MET A 29 -7.67 17.04 5.33
C MET A 29 -7.25 17.40 6.76
N ARG A 30 -7.64 16.59 7.76
CA ARG A 30 -7.34 16.91 9.15
C ARG A 30 -5.83 17.00 9.40
N PRO A 31 -5.38 17.83 10.35
CA PRO A 31 -3.99 17.83 10.77
C PRO A 31 -3.62 16.46 11.36
N LEU A 32 -2.48 15.91 10.92
CA LEU A 32 -1.95 14.63 11.41
C LEU A 32 -0.52 14.82 11.93
N PRO A 33 -0.11 14.08 12.97
CA PRO A 33 1.22 14.21 13.56
C PRO A 33 2.30 13.63 12.63
N VAL A 34 3.07 14.48 11.97
CA VAL A 34 4.17 14.09 11.08
C VAL A 34 5.51 14.27 11.79
N PRO A 35 6.43 13.29 11.72
CA PRO A 35 7.80 13.50 12.17
C PRO A 35 8.50 14.50 11.26
N VAL A 36 8.88 15.65 11.80
CA VAL A 36 9.59 16.74 11.11
C VAL A 36 11.00 16.85 11.67
N ARG A 37 12.00 16.96 10.78
CA ARG A 37 13.39 17.19 11.19
C ARG A 37 13.70 18.69 11.23
N ARG A 38 14.03 19.22 12.41
CA ARG A 38 14.50 20.62 12.57
C ARG A 38 15.73 20.63 13.47
N GLY A 39 16.79 21.32 13.05
CA GLY A 39 18.00 21.46 13.86
C GLY A 39 18.72 20.15 14.23
N GLY A 40 18.47 19.05 13.52
CA GLY A 40 19.03 17.73 13.82
C GLY A 40 18.17 16.87 14.76
N GLU A 41 17.07 17.41 15.31
CA GLU A 41 16.11 16.71 16.15
C GLU A 41 14.84 16.34 15.37
N ILE A 42 14.14 15.30 15.82
CA ILE A 42 12.85 14.87 15.27
C ILE A 42 11.74 15.33 16.22
N HIS A 43 10.84 16.16 15.71
CA HIS A 43 9.65 16.63 16.42
C HIS A 43 8.38 16.14 15.73
N GLY A 44 7.26 16.07 16.45
CA GLY A 44 5.95 15.77 15.87
C GLY A 44 5.15 17.04 15.63
N ASP A 45 4.98 17.43 14.36
CA ASP A 45 4.14 18.56 13.97
C ASP A 45 2.79 18.07 13.41
N PHE A 46 1.68 18.68 13.80
CA PHE A 46 0.37 18.45 13.20
C PHE A 46 0.23 19.24 11.90
N LEU A 47 0.33 18.53 10.79
CA LEU A 47 0.33 19.10 9.45
C LEU A 47 -0.93 18.74 8.66
N CYS A 48 -1.49 19.72 7.96
CA CYS A 48 -2.53 19.52 6.95
C CYS A 48 -1.97 18.78 5.73
N LEU A 49 -2.86 18.25 4.88
CA LEU A 49 -2.47 17.45 3.71
C LEU A 49 -1.40 18.12 2.83
N GLU A 50 -1.57 19.39 2.48
CA GLU A 50 -0.60 20.11 1.63
C GLU A 50 0.76 20.26 2.32
N CYS A 51 0.78 20.53 3.62
CA CYS A 51 2.03 20.60 4.38
C CYS A 51 2.69 19.23 4.54
N ARG A 52 1.90 18.14 4.67
CA ARG A 52 2.42 16.77 4.70
C ARG A 52 3.06 16.38 3.37
N ARG A 53 2.44 16.76 2.25
CA ARG A 53 3.00 16.53 0.91
C ARG A 53 4.36 17.21 0.74
N ARG A 54 4.44 18.48 1.12
CA ARG A 54 5.71 19.23 1.11
C ARG A 54 6.76 18.57 1.99
N GLU A 55 6.38 18.12 3.18
CA GLU A 55 7.30 17.44 4.09
C GLU A 55 7.80 16.11 3.51
N PHE A 56 6.91 15.29 2.96
CA PHE A 56 7.27 14.05 2.26
C PHE A 56 8.18 14.29 1.05
N ASP A 57 7.98 15.38 0.32
CA ASP A 57 8.85 15.74 -0.81
C ASP A 57 10.27 16.07 -0.39
N ILE A 58 10.42 16.75 0.75
CA ILE A 58 11.73 17.08 1.32
C ILE A 58 12.37 15.85 1.98
N HIS A 59 11.56 15.04 2.66
CA HIS A 59 11.99 13.91 3.47
C HIS A 59 11.24 12.65 3.06
N LYS A 60 11.71 12.01 1.98
CA LYS A 60 11.13 10.76 1.47
C LYS A 60 11.24 9.66 2.53
N GLU A 61 10.12 9.02 2.82
CA GLU A 61 10.04 7.88 3.73
C GLU A 61 10.72 6.64 3.10
N PRO A 62 11.48 5.85 3.88
CA PRO A 62 12.12 4.66 3.37
C PRO A 62 11.06 3.65 2.88
N TYR A 63 11.42 2.86 1.88
CA TYR A 63 10.55 1.77 1.43
C TYR A 63 10.72 0.54 2.33
N PRO A 64 9.63 -0.11 2.74
CA PRO A 64 9.73 -1.34 3.51
C PRO A 64 10.16 -2.52 2.63
N GLY A 65 11.40 -3.00 2.81
CA GLY A 65 11.80 -4.37 2.47
C GLY A 65 11.92 -4.72 0.98
N PHE A 66 12.52 -3.86 0.16
CA PHE A 66 12.74 -4.11 -1.28
C PHE A 66 14.13 -4.70 -1.62
N GLU A 67 14.66 -5.60 -0.80
CA GLU A 67 16.04 -6.13 -0.93
C GLU A 67 16.16 -7.41 -1.78
N THR A 68 15.27 -7.68 -2.75
CA THR A 68 15.28 -8.96 -3.48
C THR A 68 15.21 -8.82 -5.00
N VAL A 69 15.62 -9.88 -5.71
CA VAL A 69 15.50 -10.07 -7.17
C VAL A 69 14.03 -10.05 -7.64
N ILE A 70 13.09 -10.20 -6.71
CA ILE A 70 11.66 -10.25 -6.99
C ILE A 70 11.11 -8.83 -7.00
N VAL A 71 10.49 -8.41 -8.11
CA VAL A 71 9.84 -7.10 -8.21
C VAL A 71 8.40 -7.21 -7.69
N PRO A 72 8.06 -6.62 -6.53
CA PRO A 72 6.71 -6.70 -5.98
C PRO A 72 5.72 -6.00 -6.91
N ARG A 73 4.68 -6.73 -7.31
CA ARG A 73 3.60 -6.20 -8.16
C ARG A 73 2.26 -6.38 -7.48
N ILE A 74 1.34 -5.47 -7.74
CA ILE A 74 -0.03 -5.51 -7.24
C ILE A 74 -1.03 -5.16 -8.35
N THR A 75 -2.27 -5.60 -8.19
CA THR A 75 -3.38 -5.28 -9.10
C THR A 75 -3.95 -3.90 -8.82
N GLU A 76 -4.80 -3.41 -9.72
CA GLU A 76 -5.62 -2.22 -9.50
C GLU A 76 -6.46 -2.36 -8.21
N GLN A 77 -7.16 -3.48 -8.04
CA GLN A 77 -7.96 -3.74 -6.85
C GLN A 77 -7.14 -3.76 -5.55
N GLU A 78 -5.92 -4.32 -5.57
CA GLU A 78 -5.01 -4.25 -4.42
C GLU A 78 -4.59 -2.80 -4.14
N SER A 79 -4.33 -1.99 -5.17
CA SER A 79 -4.00 -0.57 -4.98
C SER A 79 -5.14 0.23 -4.34
N GLU A 80 -6.39 -0.05 -4.73
CA GLU A 80 -7.56 0.63 -4.17
C GLU A 80 -7.85 0.20 -2.73
N SER A 81 -7.77 -1.10 -2.47
CA SER A 81 -8.11 -1.66 -1.16
C SER A 81 -7.02 -1.47 -0.11
N GLN A 82 -5.75 -1.52 -0.52
CA GLN A 82 -4.60 -1.45 0.40
C GLN A 82 -4.03 -0.03 0.52
N TYR A 83 -4.15 0.80 -0.52
CA TYR A 83 -3.55 2.14 -0.54
C TYR A 83 -4.58 3.25 -0.78
N CYS A 84 -5.88 2.93 -0.74
CA CYS A 84 -7.01 3.85 -0.87
C CYS A 84 -7.08 4.63 -2.19
N LEU A 85 -6.22 4.30 -3.16
CA LEU A 85 -6.19 4.94 -4.47
C LEU A 85 -7.47 4.60 -5.25
N LYS A 86 -7.71 5.34 -6.32
CA LYS A 86 -8.79 5.07 -7.28
C LYS A 86 -8.18 4.85 -8.65
N GLY A 87 -8.89 4.14 -9.54
CA GLY A 87 -8.41 3.90 -10.92
C GLY A 87 -7.87 5.15 -11.65
N TYR A 88 -8.46 6.34 -11.46
CA TYR A 88 -7.95 7.58 -12.06
C TYR A 88 -6.59 8.04 -11.52
N ASN A 89 -6.19 7.63 -10.31
CA ASN A 89 -4.87 7.91 -9.78
C ASN A 89 -3.79 7.11 -10.54
N LEU A 90 -4.15 5.94 -11.06
CA LEU A 90 -3.22 4.99 -11.67
C LEU A 90 -2.97 5.24 -13.16
N THR A 91 -3.69 6.18 -13.78
CA THR A 91 -3.66 6.40 -15.25
C THR A 91 -2.25 6.60 -15.80
N ASN A 92 -1.34 7.22 -15.03
CA ASN A 92 0.03 7.50 -15.45
C ASN A 92 1.07 6.57 -14.81
N ILE A 93 0.64 5.53 -14.08
CA ILE A 93 1.56 4.59 -13.45
C ILE A 93 1.90 3.47 -14.46
N PRO A 94 3.19 3.20 -14.73
CA PRO A 94 3.58 2.08 -15.58
C PRO A 94 3.01 0.76 -15.06
N CYS A 95 2.44 -0.02 -15.97
CA CYS A 95 1.94 -1.36 -15.67
C CYS A 95 2.32 -2.33 -16.78
N ILE A 96 2.36 -3.61 -16.42
CA ILE A 96 2.33 -4.70 -17.39
C ILE A 96 0.91 -5.24 -17.47
N VAL A 97 0.53 -5.73 -18.64
CA VAL A 97 -0.75 -6.42 -18.84
C VAL A 97 -0.45 -7.90 -19.04
N VAL A 98 -1.06 -8.74 -18.22
CA VAL A 98 -0.96 -10.20 -18.26
C VAL A 98 -2.36 -10.80 -18.35
N ASN A 99 -2.48 -12.05 -18.77
CA ASN A 99 -3.77 -12.72 -18.83
C ASN A 99 -4.05 -13.47 -17.52
N SER A 100 -5.29 -13.49 -17.05
CA SER A 100 -5.68 -14.39 -15.97
C SER A 100 -5.41 -15.84 -16.37
N VAL A 101 -5.00 -16.69 -15.42
CA VAL A 101 -4.98 -18.13 -15.69
C VAL A 101 -6.40 -18.61 -16.03
N PRO A 102 -6.56 -19.58 -16.94
CA PRO A 102 -7.87 -20.14 -17.26
C PRO A 102 -8.37 -20.93 -16.06
N THR A 103 -9.33 -20.36 -15.34
CA THR A 103 -10.11 -21.07 -14.32
C THR A 103 -11.40 -21.56 -14.97
N VAL A 104 -12.40 -22.01 -14.19
CA VAL A 104 -13.74 -22.29 -14.71
C VAL A 104 -14.37 -20.95 -15.14
N GLY A 105 -13.99 -20.44 -16.31
CA GLY A 105 -14.35 -19.09 -16.78
C GLY A 105 -13.50 -18.63 -17.97
N GLU A 106 -13.73 -17.37 -18.38
CA GLU A 106 -13.00 -16.74 -19.48
C GLU A 106 -11.65 -16.18 -19.02
N VAL A 107 -10.67 -16.18 -19.92
CA VAL A 107 -9.38 -15.50 -19.73
C VAL A 107 -9.58 -14.01 -19.96
N TYR A 108 -9.14 -13.17 -19.01
CA TYR A 108 -9.26 -11.72 -19.11
C TYR A 108 -7.93 -11.02 -18.78
N PRO A 109 -7.67 -9.84 -19.37
CA PRO A 109 -6.45 -9.10 -19.10
C PRO A 109 -6.47 -8.47 -17.70
N ILE A 110 -5.33 -8.50 -17.03
CA ILE A 110 -5.10 -7.94 -15.69
C ILE A 110 -3.89 -7.01 -15.76
N LYS A 111 -4.06 -5.81 -15.20
CA LYS A 111 -2.95 -4.85 -15.02
C LYS A 111 -2.22 -5.15 -13.73
N LEU A 112 -0.90 -5.25 -13.82
CA LEU A 112 0.00 -5.36 -12.68
C LEU A 112 0.90 -4.13 -12.63
N TYR A 113 0.84 -3.44 -11.50
CA TYR A 113 1.65 -2.26 -11.20
C TYR A 113 2.78 -2.65 -10.26
N GLU A 114 3.96 -2.08 -10.42
CA GLU A 114 5.01 -2.21 -9.41
C GLU A 114 4.56 -1.53 -8.11
N GLU A 115 4.59 -2.27 -7.01
CA GLU A 115 4.08 -1.82 -5.71
C GLU A 115 4.81 -0.54 -5.24
N LYS A 116 6.09 -0.41 -5.58
CA LYS A 116 6.89 0.79 -5.29
C LYS A 116 6.25 2.07 -5.85
N HIS A 117 5.89 2.08 -7.14
CA HIS A 117 5.28 3.25 -7.77
C HIS A 117 3.89 3.55 -7.22
N VAL A 118 3.13 2.52 -6.87
CA VAL A 118 1.82 2.69 -6.22
C VAL A 118 1.98 3.32 -4.83
N VAL A 119 2.93 2.84 -4.04
CA VAL A 119 3.23 3.37 -2.69
C VAL A 119 3.66 4.84 -2.79
N ASP A 120 4.52 5.19 -3.75
CA ASP A 120 4.95 6.58 -3.95
C ASP A 120 3.80 7.50 -4.30
N LEU A 121 2.94 7.05 -5.22
CA LEU A 121 1.75 7.78 -5.58
C LEU A 121 0.81 7.94 -4.37
N ALA A 122 0.61 6.91 -3.56
CA ALA A 122 -0.22 6.97 -2.36
C ALA A 122 0.36 7.94 -1.33
N ARG A 123 1.67 7.91 -1.09
CA ARG A 123 2.37 8.86 -0.20
C ARG A 123 2.24 10.29 -0.70
N TRP A 124 2.31 10.51 -2.01
CA TRP A 124 2.03 11.81 -2.59
C TRP A 124 0.56 12.24 -2.43
N VAL A 125 -0.39 11.35 -2.71
CA VAL A 125 -1.83 11.65 -2.63
C VAL A 125 -2.25 11.97 -1.19
N TYR A 126 -1.73 11.27 -0.19
CA TYR A 126 -2.20 11.39 1.20
C TYR A 126 -1.24 12.12 2.15
N GLY A 127 -0.02 12.41 1.71
CA GLY A 127 1.01 13.09 2.50
C GLY A 127 1.72 12.12 3.45
N GLY A 128 2.43 11.15 2.89
CA GLY A 128 3.22 10.14 3.60
C GLY A 128 2.42 8.96 4.14
N GLU A 129 3.11 8.06 4.85
CA GLU A 129 2.53 6.84 5.45
C GLU A 129 1.39 7.16 6.41
N ILE A 130 1.54 8.20 7.24
CA ILE A 130 0.48 8.59 8.18
C ILE A 130 -0.79 9.06 7.47
N GLY A 131 -0.62 9.68 6.29
CA GLY A 131 -1.72 10.06 5.42
C GLY A 131 -2.48 8.85 4.89
N ILE A 132 -1.74 7.83 4.43
CA ILE A 132 -2.30 6.56 3.94
C ILE A 132 -3.08 5.87 5.06
N GLU A 133 -2.52 5.80 6.27
CA GLU A 133 -3.18 5.17 7.41
C GLU A 133 -4.47 5.90 7.81
N ASN A 134 -4.44 7.23 7.77
CA ASN A 134 -5.65 8.03 7.96
C ASN A 134 -6.69 7.78 6.86
N ALA A 135 -6.26 7.62 5.60
CA ALA A 135 -7.16 7.32 4.49
C ALA A 135 -7.82 5.95 4.67
N ARG A 136 -7.08 4.93 5.09
CA ARG A 136 -7.62 3.61 5.43
C ARG A 136 -8.63 3.69 6.57
N THR A 137 -8.29 4.42 7.63
CA THR A 137 -9.20 4.62 8.77
C THR A 137 -10.51 5.28 8.31
N PHE A 138 -10.41 6.32 7.47
CA PHE A 138 -11.58 7.00 6.93
C PHE A 138 -12.41 6.11 6.00
N GLN A 139 -11.76 5.33 5.13
CA GLN A 139 -12.45 4.36 4.28
C GLN A 139 -13.14 3.28 5.09
N SER A 140 -12.49 2.77 6.16
CA SER A 140 -13.08 1.81 7.09
C SER A 140 -14.37 2.30 7.72
N MET A 141 -14.44 3.58 8.08
CA MET A 141 -15.64 4.17 8.67
C MET A 141 -16.82 4.18 7.69
N ILE A 142 -16.53 4.25 6.38
CA ILE A 142 -17.54 4.30 5.32
C ILE A 142 -17.94 2.88 4.87
N SER A 143 -16.96 2.01 4.62
CA SER A 143 -17.16 0.69 4.01
C SER A 143 -17.26 -0.46 5.02
N GLY A 144 -16.85 -0.25 6.27
CA GLY A 144 -16.73 -1.29 7.28
C GLY A 144 -15.60 -2.30 7.04
N ARG A 145 -14.70 -2.07 6.07
CA ARG A 145 -13.60 -3.00 5.74
C ARG A 145 -12.29 -2.26 5.48
N VAL A 146 -11.20 -2.79 6.01
CA VAL A 146 -9.81 -2.42 5.68
C VAL A 146 -9.08 -3.68 5.25
N ILE A 147 -8.47 -3.63 4.06
CA ILE A 147 -7.57 -4.69 3.60
C ILE A 147 -6.15 -4.17 3.77
N MET A 148 -5.44 -4.68 4.76
CA MET A 148 -4.05 -4.30 4.97
C MET A 148 -3.15 -5.01 3.94
N PRO A 149 -2.05 -4.37 3.49
CA PRO A 149 -1.01 -5.06 2.75
C PRO A 149 -0.54 -6.32 3.50
N PRO A 150 -0.21 -7.42 2.80
CA PRO A 150 0.26 -8.62 3.45
C PRO A 150 1.58 -8.39 4.21
N VAL A 151 1.72 -9.08 5.34
CA VAL A 151 2.93 -9.04 6.17
C VAL A 151 4.03 -9.94 5.61
N HIS A 152 5.28 -9.67 6.00
CA HIS A 152 6.53 -10.14 5.40
C HIS A 152 6.47 -11.52 4.71
N GLY A 153 6.34 -12.63 5.46
CA GLY A 153 6.40 -13.98 4.85
C GLY A 153 5.30 -14.27 3.83
N VAL A 154 4.09 -13.76 4.04
CA VAL A 154 2.98 -13.87 3.07
C VAL A 154 3.27 -13.01 1.85
N ARG A 155 3.77 -11.79 2.07
CA ARG A 155 4.13 -10.84 1.00
C ARG A 155 5.23 -11.40 0.10
N GLU A 156 6.27 -12.01 0.66
CA GLU A 156 7.35 -12.64 -0.10
C GLU A 156 6.85 -13.77 -0.98
N ARG A 157 6.04 -14.69 -0.43
CA ARG A 157 5.48 -15.80 -1.20
C ARG A 157 4.52 -15.32 -2.29
N ARG A 158 3.66 -14.34 -1.99
CA ARG A 158 2.78 -13.66 -2.97
C ARG A 158 3.61 -13.07 -4.11
N ASN A 159 4.66 -12.32 -3.79
CA ASN A 159 5.49 -11.67 -4.79
C ASN A 159 6.23 -12.71 -5.65
N LEU A 160 6.73 -13.78 -5.04
CA LEU A 160 7.41 -14.87 -5.75
C LEU A 160 6.49 -15.55 -6.76
N ILE A 161 5.33 -16.03 -6.33
CA ILE A 161 4.40 -16.72 -7.24
C ILE A 161 3.92 -15.78 -8.34
N ARG A 162 3.64 -14.52 -8.01
CA ARG A 162 3.21 -13.50 -8.98
C ARG A 162 4.29 -13.19 -10.01
N GLN A 163 5.57 -13.12 -9.62
CA GLN A 163 6.68 -12.96 -10.56
C GLN A 163 6.74 -14.14 -11.55
N VAL A 164 6.67 -15.38 -11.04
CA VAL A 164 6.77 -16.58 -11.90
C VAL A 164 5.61 -16.69 -12.90
N PHE A 165 4.38 -16.35 -12.50
CA PHE A 165 3.26 -16.28 -13.43
C PHE A 165 3.40 -15.11 -14.42
N ALA A 166 3.82 -13.94 -13.96
CA ALA A 166 3.99 -12.76 -14.81
C ALA A 166 5.06 -12.97 -15.88
N ASP A 167 6.16 -13.68 -15.57
CA ASP A 167 7.21 -14.05 -16.53
C ASP A 167 6.67 -14.95 -17.66
N ARG A 168 5.52 -15.59 -17.47
CA ARG A 168 4.80 -16.38 -18.48
C ARG A 168 3.64 -15.62 -19.14
N GLY A 169 3.50 -14.32 -18.85
CA GLY A 169 2.37 -13.52 -19.33
C GLY A 169 1.04 -13.83 -18.64
N LEU A 170 1.07 -14.43 -17.44
CA LEU A 170 -0.11 -14.88 -16.71
C LEU A 170 -0.26 -14.23 -15.33
N PHE A 171 -1.48 -14.29 -14.79
CA PHE A 171 -1.82 -13.93 -13.42
C PHE A 171 -2.67 -15.03 -12.79
N ALA A 172 -2.19 -15.56 -11.66
CA ALA A 172 -2.94 -16.49 -10.85
C ALA A 172 -3.57 -15.76 -9.66
N ASP A 173 -4.89 -15.86 -9.53
CA ASP A 173 -5.62 -15.29 -8.40
C ASP A 173 -5.19 -15.95 -7.09
N LEU A 174 -5.15 -15.18 -6.00
CA LEU A 174 -4.82 -15.69 -4.68
C LEU A 174 -5.91 -16.57 -4.09
N ASP A 175 -7.13 -16.53 -4.63
CA ASP A 175 -8.23 -17.40 -4.23
C ASP A 175 -8.16 -18.80 -4.85
N LEU A 176 -7.22 -19.05 -5.78
CA LEU A 176 -6.98 -20.40 -6.30
C LEU A 176 -6.41 -21.29 -5.21
N VAL A 177 -7.05 -22.44 -4.98
CA VAL A 177 -6.75 -23.35 -3.85
C VAL A 177 -5.25 -23.54 -3.64
N PHE A 178 -4.50 -23.97 -4.66
CA PHE A 178 -3.08 -24.25 -4.51
C PHE A 178 -2.20 -22.99 -4.43
N VAL A 179 -2.64 -21.87 -5.00
CA VAL A 179 -1.97 -20.57 -4.86
C VAL A 179 -2.14 -20.05 -3.44
N LYS A 180 -3.37 -20.12 -2.92
CA LYS A 180 -3.72 -19.76 -1.55
C LYS A 180 -2.93 -20.57 -0.54
N GLU A 181 -2.90 -21.89 -0.70
CA GLU A 181 -2.14 -22.80 0.17
C GLU A 181 -0.65 -22.45 0.21
N PHE A 182 -0.06 -22.11 -0.94
CA PHE A 182 1.32 -21.68 -1.03
C PHE A 182 1.55 -20.32 -0.34
N VAL A 183 0.70 -19.33 -0.63
CA VAL A 183 0.89 -17.96 -0.14
C VAL A 183 0.58 -17.85 1.36
N GLU A 184 -0.54 -18.35 1.82
CA GLU A 184 -0.99 -18.21 3.21
C GLU A 184 -0.33 -19.23 4.14
N TYR A 185 -0.24 -20.50 3.73
CA TYR A 185 0.17 -21.60 4.60
C TYR A 185 1.57 -22.16 4.30
N ASN A 186 2.26 -21.65 3.27
CA ASN A 186 3.56 -22.17 2.81
C ASN A 186 3.51 -23.67 2.46
N GLN A 187 2.41 -24.11 1.86
CA GLN A 187 2.19 -25.49 1.45
C GLN A 187 2.28 -25.65 -0.07
N GLY A 188 2.64 -26.85 -0.52
CA GLY A 188 2.74 -27.17 -1.94
C GLY A 188 4.12 -26.85 -2.56
N ASN A 189 4.22 -27.05 -3.87
CA ASN A 189 5.45 -26.86 -4.63
C ASN A 189 5.22 -25.88 -5.78
N LEU A 190 5.92 -24.73 -5.76
CA LEU A 190 5.76 -23.66 -6.74
C LEU A 190 5.83 -24.15 -8.20
N LYS A 191 6.78 -25.04 -8.53
CA LYS A 191 6.91 -25.57 -9.90
C LYS A 191 5.68 -26.37 -10.31
N LYS A 192 5.14 -27.20 -9.41
CA LYS A 192 3.93 -27.99 -9.67
C LYS A 192 2.69 -27.10 -9.83
N ILE A 193 2.57 -26.06 -9.00
CA ILE A 193 1.46 -25.10 -9.06
C ILE A 193 1.47 -24.37 -10.40
N VAL A 194 2.65 -23.92 -10.85
CA VAL A 194 2.79 -23.24 -12.15
C VAL A 194 2.47 -24.20 -13.29
N HIS A 195 3.01 -25.43 -13.29
CA HIS A 195 2.69 -26.43 -14.32
C HIS A 195 1.20 -26.74 -14.39
N LEU A 196 0.48 -26.71 -13.26
CA LEU A 196 -0.96 -26.98 -13.24
C LEU A 196 -1.80 -25.89 -13.92
N TYR A 197 -1.37 -24.63 -13.85
CA TYR A 197 -2.17 -23.47 -14.28
C TYR A 197 -1.61 -22.73 -15.49
N ALA A 198 -0.38 -23.02 -15.91
CA ALA A 198 0.33 -22.28 -16.94
C ALA A 198 0.88 -23.15 -18.09
N ASP A 199 0.58 -24.45 -18.09
CA ASP A 199 0.83 -25.39 -19.19
C ASP A 199 -0.52 -25.94 -19.69
#